data_AF-A0A7S2NMC8-F1
#
_entry.id   AF-A0A7S2NMC8-F1
#
_cell.length_a   1.000
_cell.length_b   1.000
_cell.length_c   1.000
_cell.angle_alpha   90.00
_cell.angle_beta   90.00
_cell.angle_gamma   90.00
#
_symmetry.space_group_name_H-M   'P 1'
#
loop_
_entity.id
_entity.type
_entity.pdbx_description
1 polymer ?
#
loop_
_entity_poly.entity_id
_entity_poly.type
_entity_poly.pdbx_seq_one_letter_code
_entity_poly.pdbx_strand_id
1 'polypeptide(L)'
;PPPVATIMMNESTMLGARAQWILSRALSEDDQEGRGSPVQLAEAKDLLERASARGLPEAQAHLASQLEQADPARAITLYTEAAMRMDDEGYTWRRLGVLKLTGGVGVPIDYSGASDAFKRSAIAGDADGAYNLGRMFEWR
;
A
#
# COMPACT_ATOMS: atom_id res chain seq x y z
N PRO A 1 26.75 2.55 0.13
CA PRO A 1 26.08 3.63 0.91
C PRO A 1 25.14 4.38 -0.03
N PRO A 2 23.94 4.84 0.39
CA PRO A 2 23.12 5.68 -0.46
C PRO A 2 23.84 7.03 -0.71
N PRO A 3 23.62 7.70 -1.86
CA PRO A 3 24.28 8.96 -2.17
C PRO A 3 23.80 10.08 -1.26
N VAL A 4 24.74 10.89 -0.79
CA VAL A 4 24.54 12.06 0.07
C VAL A 4 24.00 13.21 -0.79
N ALA A 5 22.69 13.28 -0.96
CA ALA A 5 21.99 14.50 -1.36
C ALA A 5 21.15 14.96 -0.17
N THR A 6 21.67 15.92 0.59
CA THR A 6 21.05 16.51 1.79
C THR A 6 19.81 17.32 1.40
N ILE A 7 18.72 16.62 1.14
CA ILE A 7 17.38 17.08 1.54
C ILE A 7 17.24 16.53 2.96
N MET A 8 16.95 17.39 3.94
CA MET A 8 16.73 16.96 5.33
C MET A 8 15.46 16.08 5.39
N MET A 9 15.60 14.81 5.05
CA MET A 9 14.54 13.81 5.15
C MET A 9 14.16 13.70 6.63
N ASN A 10 12.88 13.84 6.93
CA ASN A 10 12.40 13.61 8.29
C ASN A 10 12.59 12.13 8.69
N GLU A 11 12.53 11.85 9.99
CA GLU A 11 12.79 10.50 10.52
C GLU A 11 11.92 9.43 9.83
N SER A 12 10.63 9.72 9.59
CA SER A 12 9.71 8.82 8.89
C SER A 12 10.18 8.49 7.48
N THR A 13 10.59 9.47 6.68
CA THR A 13 11.08 9.27 5.31
C THR A 13 12.38 8.46 5.31
N MET A 14 13.27 8.68 6.29
CA MET A 14 14.48 7.85 6.44
C MET A 14 14.16 6.39 6.78
N LEU A 15 13.17 6.15 7.65
CA LEU A 15 12.73 4.80 7.98
C LEU A 15 12.12 4.10 6.77
N GLY A 16 11.25 4.79 6.02
CA GLY A 16 10.65 4.26 4.80
C GLY A 16 11.68 3.93 3.72
N ALA A 17 12.59 4.87 3.45
CA ALA A 17 13.65 4.67 2.45
C ALA A 17 14.58 3.52 2.83
N ARG A 18 14.93 3.38 4.12
CA ARG A 18 15.72 2.25 4.61
C ARG A 18 14.96 0.94 4.46
N ALA A 19 13.67 0.91 4.81
CA ALA A 19 12.86 -0.29 4.65
C ALA A 19 12.78 -0.76 3.20
N GLN A 20 12.55 0.19 2.27
CA GLN A 20 12.47 -0.10 0.84
C GLN A 20 13.80 -0.63 0.28
N TRP A 21 14.92 -0.05 0.71
CA TRP A 21 16.24 -0.55 0.36
C TRP A 21 16.49 -1.97 0.86
N ILE A 22 16.12 -2.28 2.11
CA ILE A 22 16.25 -3.64 2.67
C ILE A 22 15.31 -4.62 1.96
N LEU A 23 14.08 -4.23 1.63
CA LEU A 23 13.15 -5.05 0.83
C LEU A 23 13.76 -5.41 -0.52
N SER A 24 14.23 -4.39 -1.26
CA SER A 24 14.82 -4.58 -2.58
C SER A 24 16.01 -5.54 -2.51
N ARG A 25 16.84 -5.38 -1.47
CA ARG A 25 17.99 -6.25 -1.25
C ARG A 25 17.57 -7.68 -0.92
N ALA A 26 16.65 -7.85 0.01
CA ALA A 26 16.14 -9.15 0.41
C ALA A 26 15.58 -9.91 -0.79
N LEU A 27 14.79 -9.25 -1.63
CA LEU A 27 14.20 -9.85 -2.82
C LEU A 27 15.20 -10.12 -3.93
N SER A 28 16.37 -9.46 -3.93
CA SER A 28 17.43 -9.68 -4.92
C SER A 28 18.45 -10.76 -4.53
N GLU A 29 18.60 -11.09 -3.24
CA GLU A 29 19.73 -11.87 -2.73
C GLU A 29 19.57 -13.41 -2.78
N ASP A 30 18.49 -14.01 -3.30
CA ASP A 30 18.46 -15.48 -3.54
C ASP A 30 17.32 -15.94 -4.48
N ASP A 31 17.62 -16.02 -5.77
CA ASP A 31 16.71 -16.51 -6.82
C ASP A 31 16.85 -18.03 -7.03
N GLN A 32 16.44 -18.80 -6.02
CA GLN A 32 15.99 -20.18 -6.24
C GLN A 32 14.53 -20.39 -5.81
N GLU A 33 13.95 -19.53 -4.94
CA GLU A 33 12.54 -19.63 -4.53
C GLU A 33 11.82 -18.28 -4.32
N GLY A 34 12.45 -17.14 -4.65
CA GLY A 34 11.82 -15.82 -4.58
C GLY A 34 11.44 -15.33 -3.18
N ARG A 35 12.03 -15.90 -2.12
CA ARG A 35 11.80 -15.49 -0.73
C ARG A 35 13.08 -14.88 -0.18
N GLY A 36 13.12 -13.55 -0.06
CA GLY A 36 14.28 -12.87 0.51
C GLY A 36 14.63 -13.32 1.93
N SER A 37 15.84 -13.01 2.40
CA SER A 37 16.30 -13.44 3.72
C SER A 37 15.26 -13.11 4.81
N PRO A 38 14.77 -14.10 5.57
CA PRO A 38 13.74 -13.89 6.59
C PRO A 38 14.11 -12.80 7.60
N VAL A 39 15.41 -12.66 7.90
CA VAL A 39 15.93 -11.61 8.80
C VAL A 39 15.77 -10.22 8.20
N GLN A 40 16.11 -10.05 6.92
CA GLN A 40 15.99 -8.76 6.23
C GLN A 40 14.53 -8.37 6.05
N LEU A 41 13.66 -9.33 5.72
CA LEU A 41 12.21 -9.10 5.62
C LEU A 41 11.62 -8.68 6.97
N ALA A 42 12.05 -9.30 8.07
CA ALA A 42 11.62 -8.92 9.41
C ALA A 42 12.11 -7.51 9.80
N GLU A 43 13.37 -7.17 9.52
CA GLU A 43 13.92 -5.83 9.78
C GLU A 43 13.15 -4.77 8.99
N ALA A 44 12.89 -5.02 7.71
CA ALA A 44 12.19 -4.05 6.90
C ALA A 44 10.71 -3.88 7.30
N LYS A 45 10.07 -4.94 7.79
CA LYS A 45 8.73 -4.86 8.36
C LYS A 45 8.71 -3.96 9.61
N ASP A 46 9.65 -4.13 10.54
CA ASP A 46 9.77 -3.26 11.73
C ASP A 46 9.92 -1.79 11.34
N LEU A 47 10.79 -1.51 10.36
CA LEU A 47 11.00 -0.16 9.85
C LEU A 47 9.73 0.43 9.23
N LEU A 48 8.98 -0.36 8.45
CA LEU A 48 7.69 0.05 7.89
C LEU A 48 6.64 0.32 8.96
N GLU A 49 6.56 -0.51 10.00
CA GLU A 49 5.62 -0.28 11.10
C GLU A 49 5.93 1.04 11.82
N ARG A 50 7.21 1.32 12.09
CA ARG A 50 7.66 2.56 12.71
C ARG A 50 7.46 3.80 11.83
N ALA A 51 7.63 3.65 10.51
CA ALA A 51 7.36 4.72 9.54
C ALA A 51 5.86 4.99 9.40
N SER A 52 5.04 3.93 9.37
CA SER A 52 3.58 4.01 9.35
C SER A 52 3.02 4.66 10.61
N ALA A 53 3.56 4.32 11.79
CA ALA A 53 3.21 4.96 13.06
C ALA A 53 3.52 6.47 13.10
N ARG A 54 4.38 6.95 12.20
CA ARG A 54 4.71 8.38 12.01
C ARG A 54 3.94 9.02 10.84
N GLY A 55 3.00 8.30 10.23
CA GLY A 55 2.15 8.80 9.16
C GLY A 55 2.83 8.90 7.79
N LEU A 56 3.86 8.10 7.51
CA LEU A 56 4.43 8.01 6.16
C LEU A 56 3.44 7.27 5.24
N PRO A 57 2.88 7.92 4.20
CA PRO A 57 1.82 7.34 3.37
C PRO A 57 2.23 6.02 2.69
N GLU A 58 3.46 5.93 2.20
CA GLU A 58 3.99 4.73 1.54
C GLU A 58 4.09 3.56 2.51
N ALA A 59 4.50 3.82 3.76
CA ALA A 59 4.56 2.79 4.79
C ALA A 59 3.16 2.39 5.27
N GLN A 60 2.22 3.33 5.34
CA GLN A 60 0.81 3.04 5.64
C GLN A 60 0.21 2.13 4.56
N ALA A 61 0.41 2.45 3.27
CA ALA A 61 -0.06 1.64 2.15
C ALA A 61 0.57 0.23 2.15
N HIS A 62 1.87 0.14 2.43
CA HIS A 62 2.54 -1.16 2.54
C HIS A 62 1.99 -1.97 3.73
N LEU A 63 1.84 -1.36 4.90
CA LEU A 63 1.27 -2.05 6.06
C LEU A 63 -0.17 -2.50 5.80
N ALA A 64 -0.98 -1.65 5.14
CA ALA A 64 -2.34 -1.99 4.74
C ALA A 64 -2.38 -3.24 3.85
N SER A 65 -1.46 -3.37 2.90
CA SER A 65 -1.37 -4.55 2.01
C SER A 65 -1.15 -5.86 2.76
N GLN A 66 -0.42 -5.81 3.88
CA GLN A 66 -0.16 -6.96 4.73
C GLN A 66 -1.37 -7.32 5.62
N LEU A 67 -2.25 -6.34 5.85
CA LEU A 67 -3.40 -6.47 6.73
C LEU A 67 -4.69 -6.83 5.99
N GLU A 68 -4.74 -6.78 4.66
CA GLU A 68 -5.98 -6.98 3.90
C GLU A 68 -6.77 -8.24 4.27
N GLN A 69 -6.08 -9.35 4.52
CA GLN A 69 -6.74 -10.62 4.89
C GLN A 69 -6.94 -10.75 6.40
N ALA A 70 -5.97 -10.27 7.19
CA ALA A 70 -5.96 -10.46 8.64
C ALA A 70 -6.85 -9.44 9.39
N ASP A 71 -6.87 -8.20 8.90
CA ASP A 71 -7.61 -7.06 9.46
C ASP A 71 -7.99 -6.08 8.33
N PRO A 72 -9.00 -6.43 7.52
CA PRO A 72 -9.44 -5.61 6.39
C PRO A 72 -9.94 -4.24 6.85
N ALA A 73 -10.49 -4.11 8.07
CA ALA A 73 -10.96 -2.84 8.60
C ALA A 73 -9.80 -1.88 8.81
N ARG A 74 -8.70 -2.35 9.42
CA ARG A 74 -7.49 -1.54 9.59
C ARG A 74 -6.79 -1.27 8.26
N ALA A 75 -6.80 -2.22 7.33
CA ALA A 75 -6.25 -2.02 5.98
C ALA A 75 -7.00 -0.89 5.24
N ILE A 76 -8.34 -0.85 5.32
CA ILE A 76 -9.15 0.23 4.75
C ILE A 76 -8.76 1.60 5.32
N THR A 77 -8.62 1.72 6.64
CA THR A 77 -8.21 2.97 7.28
C THR A 77 -6.86 3.44 6.79
N LEU A 78 -5.84 2.56 6.82
CA LEU A 78 -4.48 2.88 6.40
C LEU A 78 -4.40 3.24 4.92
N TYR A 79 -5.10 2.51 4.05
CA TYR A 79 -5.16 2.85 2.63
C TYR A 79 -5.85 4.18 2.37
N THR A 80 -6.91 4.50 3.11
CA THR A 80 -7.61 5.78 2.97
C THR A 80 -6.70 6.94 3.35
N GLU A 81 -5.99 6.84 4.47
CA GLU A 81 -5.04 7.85 4.92
C GLU A 81 -3.87 8.01 3.94
N ALA A 82 -3.31 6.90 3.47
CA ALA A 82 -2.20 6.90 2.52
C ALA A 82 -2.60 7.52 1.19
N ALA A 83 -3.71 7.06 0.59
CA ALA A 83 -4.15 7.51 -0.74
C ALA A 83 -4.53 9.00 -0.80
N MET A 84 -4.81 9.63 0.34
CA MET A 84 -5.06 11.08 0.43
C MET A 84 -3.79 11.93 0.44
N ARG A 85 -2.62 11.32 0.65
CA ARG A 85 -1.34 12.02 0.89
C ARG A 85 -0.24 11.61 -0.07
N MET A 86 -0.47 10.60 -0.91
CA MET A 86 0.48 10.13 -1.92
C MET A 86 0.33 10.94 -3.21
N ASP A 87 1.46 11.17 -3.89
CA ASP A 87 1.48 11.75 -5.24
C ASP A 87 1.21 10.70 -6.34
N ASP A 88 1.40 9.40 -6.03
CA ASP A 88 1.07 8.24 -6.87
C ASP A 88 0.09 7.32 -6.14
N GLU A 89 -1.13 7.79 -6.02
CA GLU A 89 -2.19 7.18 -5.21
C GLU A 89 -3.01 6.12 -5.96
N GLY A 90 -2.80 5.96 -7.27
CA GLY A 90 -3.66 5.16 -8.15
C GLY A 90 -3.80 3.71 -7.70
N TYR A 91 -2.67 3.06 -7.41
CA TYR A 91 -2.62 1.71 -6.86
C TYR A 91 -3.38 1.63 -5.52
N THR A 92 -3.15 2.59 -4.64
CA THR A 92 -3.69 2.60 -3.26
C THR A 92 -5.21 2.74 -3.28
N TRP A 93 -5.75 3.65 -4.11
CA TRP A 93 -7.19 3.76 -4.33
C TRP A 93 -7.80 2.50 -4.91
N ARG A 94 -7.11 1.83 -5.85
CA ARG A 94 -7.60 0.55 -6.37
C ARG A 94 -7.71 -0.50 -5.28
N ARG A 95 -6.69 -0.68 -4.44
CA ARG A 95 -6.72 -1.66 -3.35
C ARG A 95 -7.84 -1.37 -2.37
N LEU A 96 -8.02 -0.11 -2.00
CA LEU A 96 -9.16 0.32 -1.17
C LEU A 96 -10.51 -0.03 -1.83
N GLY A 97 -10.63 0.19 -3.13
CA GLY A 97 -11.83 -0.16 -3.89
C GLY A 97 -12.12 -1.66 -3.86
N VAL A 98 -11.10 -2.49 -4.02
CA VAL A 98 -11.24 -3.97 -3.92
C VAL A 98 -11.72 -4.37 -2.52
N LEU A 99 -11.08 -3.89 -1.46
CA LEU A 99 -11.49 -4.23 -0.08
C LEU A 99 -12.94 -3.84 0.21
N LYS A 100 -13.37 -2.66 -0.26
CA LYS A 100 -14.76 -2.21 -0.12
C LYS A 100 -15.72 -3.04 -0.97
N LEU A 101 -15.30 -3.50 -2.14
CA LEU A 101 -16.13 -4.32 -3.03
C LEU A 101 -16.29 -5.76 -2.51
N THR A 102 -15.25 -6.34 -1.92
CA THR A 102 -15.26 -7.72 -1.43
C THR A 102 -15.74 -7.83 0.01
N GLY A 103 -15.60 -6.78 0.80
CA GLY A 103 -15.79 -6.82 2.24
C GLY A 103 -14.78 -7.74 2.93
N GLY A 104 -15.09 -8.15 4.16
CA GLY A 104 -14.26 -9.04 4.97
C GLY A 104 -14.75 -9.14 6.41
N VAL A 105 -13.95 -9.73 7.30
CA VAL A 105 -14.29 -9.83 8.73
C VAL A 105 -14.44 -8.42 9.31
N GLY A 106 -15.64 -8.10 9.79
CA GLY A 106 -15.95 -6.77 10.34
C GLY A 106 -16.08 -5.65 9.31
N VAL A 107 -16.02 -5.96 8.01
CA VAL A 107 -16.14 -4.98 6.93
C VAL A 107 -17.28 -5.40 6.00
N PRO A 108 -18.43 -4.68 6.01
CA PRO A 108 -19.49 -4.92 5.06
C PRO A 108 -19.07 -4.49 3.65
N ILE A 109 -19.68 -5.10 2.63
CA ILE A 109 -19.52 -4.67 1.23
C ILE A 109 -20.10 -3.26 1.07
N ASP A 110 -19.30 -2.37 0.49
CA ASP A 110 -19.61 -0.97 0.22
C ASP A 110 -19.39 -0.67 -1.27
N TYR A 111 -20.42 -0.97 -2.09
CA TYR A 111 -20.38 -0.75 -3.54
C TYR A 111 -20.18 0.72 -3.91
N SER A 112 -20.78 1.65 -3.16
CA SER A 112 -20.60 3.09 -3.39
C SER A 112 -19.15 3.50 -3.20
N GLY A 113 -18.57 3.17 -2.04
CA GLY A 113 -17.20 3.50 -1.73
C GLY A 113 -16.20 2.79 -2.65
N ALA A 114 -16.51 1.57 -3.09
CA ALA A 114 -15.71 0.86 -4.08
C ALA A 114 -15.68 1.60 -5.44
N SER A 115 -16.85 1.99 -5.95
CA SER A 115 -16.97 2.75 -7.19
C SER A 115 -16.21 4.08 -7.11
N ASP A 116 -16.33 4.80 -5.99
CA ASP A 116 -15.62 6.07 -5.79
C ASP A 116 -14.10 5.88 -5.75
N ALA A 117 -13.63 4.83 -5.07
CA ALA A 117 -12.21 4.51 -5.00
C ALA A 117 -11.65 4.11 -6.37
N PHE A 118 -12.34 3.26 -7.14
CA PHE A 118 -11.90 2.92 -8.51
C PHE A 118 -11.91 4.12 -9.45
N LYS A 119 -12.88 5.04 -9.29
CA LYS A 119 -12.88 6.29 -10.05
C LYS A 119 -11.66 7.16 -9.74
N ARG A 120 -11.28 7.30 -8.46
CA ARG A 120 -10.06 8.03 -8.06
C ARG A 120 -8.80 7.36 -8.62
N SER A 121 -8.74 6.04 -8.52
CA SER A 121 -7.65 5.22 -9.07
C SER A 121 -7.49 5.45 -10.58
N ALA A 122 -8.59 5.42 -11.34
CA ALA A 122 -8.60 5.69 -12.77
C ALA A 122 -8.17 7.12 -13.12
N ILE A 123 -8.60 8.11 -12.33
CA ILE A 123 -8.19 9.53 -12.51
C ILE A 123 -6.68 9.70 -12.27
N ALA A 124 -6.11 8.96 -11.32
CA ALA A 124 -4.67 8.90 -11.06
C ALA A 124 -3.89 8.07 -12.13
N GLY A 125 -4.58 7.55 -13.15
CA GLY A 125 -3.93 6.84 -14.27
C GLY A 125 -3.72 5.34 -14.06
N ASP A 126 -4.22 4.74 -12.98
CA ASP A 126 -4.16 3.29 -12.76
C ASP A 126 -5.20 2.58 -13.65
N ALA A 127 -4.70 1.84 -14.64
CA ALA A 127 -5.53 1.16 -15.64
C ALA A 127 -6.41 0.06 -15.03
N ASP A 128 -5.93 -0.60 -13.97
CA ASP A 128 -6.70 -1.62 -13.26
C ASP A 128 -7.88 -0.98 -12.49
N GLY A 129 -7.72 0.25 -12.00
CA GLY A 129 -8.79 1.06 -11.41
C GLY A 129 -9.87 1.38 -12.44
N ALA A 130 -9.48 1.82 -13.63
CA ALA A 130 -10.41 2.06 -14.74
C ALA A 130 -11.15 0.77 -15.17
N TYR A 131 -10.42 -0.34 -15.25
CA TYR A 131 -10.99 -1.65 -15.57
C TYR A 131 -12.01 -2.10 -14.52
N ASN A 132 -11.67 -2.01 -13.24
CA ASN A 132 -12.57 -2.38 -12.14
C ASN A 132 -13.82 -1.49 -12.10
N LEU A 133 -13.69 -0.20 -12.40
CA LEU A 133 -14.83 0.70 -12.52
C LEU A 133 -15.75 0.27 -13.67
N GLY A 134 -15.19 -0.05 -14.84
CA GLY A 134 -15.96 -0.56 -15.99
C GLY A 134 -16.71 -1.85 -15.65
N ARG A 135 -16.02 -2.79 -15.00
CA ARG A 135 -16.59 -4.04 -14.49
C ARG A 135 -17.72 -3.84 -13.49
N MET A 136 -17.69 -2.78 -12.68
CA MET A 136 -18.79 -2.48 -11.76
C MET A 136 -20.03 -1.93 -12.46
N PHE A 137 -19.87 -1.17 -13.55
CA PHE A 137 -20.99 -0.61 -14.30
C PHE A 137 -21.56 -1.56 -15.35
N GLU A 138 -20.77 -2.49 -15.88
CA GLU A 138 -21.23 -3.51 -16.83
C GLU A 138 -22.21 -4.52 -16.20
N TRP A 139 -22.19 -4.68 -14.88
CA TRP A 139 -23.00 -5.67 -14.14
C TRP A 139 -24.19 -5.05 -13.40
N ARG A 140 -24.60 -3.84 -13.77
CA ARG A 140 -25.83 -3.18 -13.30
C ARG A 140 -27.01 -3.51 -14.20
#